data_AF-A0A816CQQ5-F1
#
_entry.id   AF-A0A816CQQ5-F1
#
_cell.length_a   1.000
_cell.length_b   1.000
_cell.length_c   1.000
_cell.angle_alpha   90.00
_cell.angle_beta   90.00
_cell.angle_gamma   90.00
#
_symmetry.space_group_name_H-M   'P 1'
#
loop_
_entity.id
_entity.type
_entity.pdbx_description
1 polymer ?
#
loop_
_entity_poly.entity_id
_entity_poly.type
_entity_poly.pdbx_seq_one_letter_code
_entity_poly.pdbx_strand_id
1 'polypeptide(L)'
;MAIEDAISLAICLEKNSFRIEPSFQDYYNQRFDRTKRIVNLARYLGLIVHSQNPILASIGRRFGPFMMKSERLMKMTEDEYYEKCPIPMKPL
;
A
#
# COMPACT_ATOMS: atom_id res chain seq x y z
N MET A 1 1.88 2.97 -7.12
CA MET A 1 0.50 3.42 -6.78
C MET A 1 -0.17 4.21 -7.90
N ALA A 2 0.20 5.46 -8.20
CA ALA A 2 -0.54 6.28 -9.19
C ALA A 2 -0.68 5.65 -10.59
N ILE A 3 0.41 5.05 -11.11
CA ILE A 3 0.37 4.32 -12.39
C ILE A 3 -0.52 3.07 -12.29
N GLU A 4 -0.51 2.39 -11.15
CA GLU A 4 -1.37 1.21 -10.96
C GLU A 4 -2.85 1.56 -10.89
N ASP A 5 -3.14 2.69 -10.26
CA ASP A 5 -4.49 3.24 -10.16
C ASP A 5 -5.03 3.60 -11.54
N ALA A 6 -4.21 4.22 -12.40
CA ALA A 6 -4.58 4.56 -13.76
C ALA A 6 -4.91 3.31 -14.60
N ILE A 7 -4.10 2.25 -14.52
CA ILE A 7 -4.33 1.00 -15.25
C ILE A 7 -5.54 0.25 -14.70
N SER A 8 -5.70 0.18 -13.36
CA SER A 8 -6.87 -0.47 -12.74
C SER A 8 -8.17 0.25 -13.13
N LEU A 9 -8.15 1.59 -13.16
CA LEU A 9 -9.27 2.39 -13.60
C LEU A 9 -9.59 2.18 -15.09
N ALA A 10 -8.57 2.09 -15.95
CA ALA A 10 -8.74 1.80 -17.37
C ALA A 10 -9.42 0.44 -17.60
N ILE A 11 -9.01 -0.61 -16.86
CA ILE A 11 -9.65 -1.94 -16.92
C ILE A 11 -11.12 -1.86 -16.46
N CYS A 12 -11.40 -1.12 -15.38
CA CYS A 12 -12.77 -0.93 -14.90
C CYS A 12 -13.65 -0.18 -15.90
N LEU A 13 -13.07 0.80 -16.61
CA LEU A 13 -13.74 1.54 -17.68
C LEU A 13 -14.08 0.63 -18.86
N GLU A 14 -13.13 -0.17 -19.35
CA GLU A 14 -13.39 -1.12 -20.44
C GLU A 14 -14.48 -2.14 -20.05
N LYS A 15 -14.38 -2.73 -18.85
CA LYS A 15 -15.35 -3.72 -18.34
C LYS A 15 -16.77 -3.17 -18.27
N ASN A 16 -16.93 -1.90 -17.93
CA ASN A 16 -18.24 -1.25 -17.77
C ASN A 16 -18.68 -0.44 -19.01
N SER A 17 -18.11 -0.73 -20.19
CA SER A 17 -18.42 -0.02 -21.44
C SER A 17 -18.28 1.50 -21.31
N PHE A 18 -17.23 1.95 -20.62
CA PHE A 18 -16.89 3.34 -20.35
C PHE A 18 -17.97 4.12 -19.56
N ARG A 19 -18.88 3.44 -18.85
CA ARG A 19 -19.82 4.08 -17.92
C ARG A 19 -19.10 4.53 -16.66
N ILE A 20 -19.13 5.83 -16.37
CA ILE A 20 -18.32 6.43 -15.30
C ILE A 20 -18.69 5.88 -13.90
N GLU A 21 -19.93 6.10 -13.43
CA GLU A 21 -20.37 5.65 -12.10
C GLU A 21 -20.00 4.19 -11.73
N PRO A 22 -20.40 3.17 -12.53
CA PRO A 22 -20.10 1.79 -12.18
C PRO A 22 -18.60 1.48 -12.27
N SER A 23 -17.85 2.15 -13.15
CA SER A 23 -16.40 1.98 -13.24
C SER A 23 -15.69 2.51 -12.00
N PHE A 24 -16.12 3.67 -11.50
CA PHE A 24 -15.56 4.25 -10.28
C PHE A 24 -15.92 3.42 -9.05
N GLN A 25 -17.14 2.87 -8.98
CA GLN A 25 -17.53 1.98 -7.89
C GLN A 25 -16.71 0.69 -7.87
N ASP A 26 -16.55 0.04 -9.03
CA ASP A 26 -15.73 -1.18 -9.16
C ASP A 26 -14.26 -0.91 -8.85
N TYR A 27 -13.72 0.22 -9.32
CA TYR A 27 -12.36 0.66 -9.01
C TYR A 27 -12.16 0.92 -7.51
N TYR A 28 -13.11 1.64 -6.88
CA TYR A 28 -13.08 1.91 -5.45
C TYR A 28 -13.08 0.62 -4.63
N ASN A 29 -13.97 -0.33 -4.95
CA ASN A 29 -14.04 -1.61 -4.26
C ASN A 29 -12.74 -2.42 -4.38
N GLN A 30 -12.05 -2.34 -5.51
CA GLN A 30 -10.78 -3.04 -5.72
C GLN A 30 -9.59 -2.39 -5.00
N ARG A 31 -9.56 -1.06 -4.88
CA ARG A 31 -8.37 -0.32 -4.42
C ARG A 31 -8.47 0.23 -3.01
N PHE A 32 -9.67 0.52 -2.51
CA PHE A 32 -9.85 1.25 -1.25
C PHE A 32 -9.15 0.58 -0.06
N ASP A 33 -9.34 -0.73 0.12
CA ASP A 33 -8.75 -1.45 1.25
C ASP A 33 -7.23 -1.47 1.20
N ARG A 34 -6.63 -1.60 0.01
CA ARG A 34 -5.17 -1.56 -0.15
C ARG A 34 -4.62 -0.17 0.15
N THR A 35 -5.21 0.87 -0.43
CA THR A 35 -4.83 2.25 -0.18
C THR A 35 -4.95 2.60 1.30
N LYS A 36 -6.04 2.19 1.95
CA LYS A 36 -6.25 2.39 3.39
C LYS A 36 -5.17 1.71 4.23
N ARG A 37 -4.79 0.47 3.92
CA ARG A 37 -3.71 -0.24 4.64
C ARG A 37 -2.37 0.48 4.49
N ILE A 38 -1.99 0.86 3.27
CA ILE A 38 -0.72 1.53 2.99
C ILE A 38 -0.66 2.90 3.68
N VAL A 39 -1.71 3.71 3.55
CA VAL A 39 -1.80 5.03 4.19
C VAL A 39 -1.74 4.92 5.71
N ASN A 40 -2.46 3.95 6.30
CA ASN A 40 -2.40 3.71 7.75
C ASN A 40 -0.99 3.30 8.19
N LEU A 41 -0.35 2.37 7.48
CA LEU A 41 1.01 1.94 7.79
C LEU A 41 1.99 3.12 7.72
N ALA A 42 1.94 3.91 6.65
CA ALA A 42 2.77 5.10 6.49
C ALA A 42 2.53 6.11 7.61
N ARG A 43 1.28 6.33 8.02
CA ARG A 43 0.92 7.19 9.14
C ARG A 43 1.49 6.69 10.46
N TYR A 44 1.35 5.41 10.78
CA TYR A 44 1.89 4.83 12.02
C TYR A 44 3.41 4.88 12.06
N LEU A 45 4.07 4.56 10.95
CA LEU A 45 5.53 4.68 10.82
C LEU A 45 5.98 6.13 11.01
N GLY A 46 5.31 7.08 10.35
CA GLY A 46 5.60 8.52 10.52
C GLY A 46 5.46 8.99 11.97
N LEU A 47 4.41 8.55 12.67
CA LEU A 47 4.21 8.85 14.09
C LEU A 47 5.29 8.26 14.99
N ILE A 48 5.81 7.08 14.67
CA ILE A 48 6.88 6.41 15.45
C ILE A 48 8.23 7.09 15.19
N VAL A 49 8.53 7.39 13.92
CA VAL A 49 9.81 7.96 13.50
C VAL A 49 9.97 9.43 13.92
N HIS A 50 8.90 10.22 13.82
CA HIS A 50 8.91 11.65 14.14
C HIS A 50 8.32 11.97 15.53
N SER A 51 8.14 10.96 16.39
CA SER A 51 7.61 11.18 17.72
C SER A 51 8.54 12.05 18.56
N GLN A 52 8.02 13.17 19.07
CA GLN A 52 8.69 13.95 20.11
C GLN A 52 8.47 13.35 21.52
N ASN A 53 7.61 12.33 21.64
CA ASN A 53 7.37 11.66 22.91
C ASN A 53 8.51 10.67 23.20
N PRO A 54 9.22 10.80 24.35
CA PRO A 54 10.40 9.99 24.66
C PRO A 54 10.11 8.49 24.75
N ILE A 55 8.88 8.09 25.12
CA ILE A 55 8.48 6.68 25.20
C ILE A 55 8.38 6.09 23.79
N LEU A 56 7.66 6.76 22.89
CA LEU A 56 7.49 6.35 21.50
C LEU A 56 8.81 6.42 20.71
N ALA A 57 9.65 7.42 20.98
CA ALA A 57 10.98 7.53 20.39
C ALA A 57 11.93 6.40 20.83
N SER A 58 11.76 5.88 22.05
CA SER A 58 12.53 4.73 22.55
C SER A 58 12.05 3.42 21.92
N ILE A 59 10.72 3.26 21.75
CA ILE A 59 10.12 2.14 21.01
C ILE A 59 10.61 2.15 19.55
N GLY A 60 10.56 3.30 18.88
CA GLY A 60 11.04 3.46 17.49
C GLY A 60 12.52 3.13 17.31
N ARG A 61 13.38 3.55 18.24
CA ARG A 61 14.83 3.22 18.22
C ARG A 61 15.11 1.73 18.45
N ARG A 62 14.27 1.05 19.23
CA ARG A 62 14.45 -0.38 19.54
C ARG A 62 13.84 -1.30 18.48
N PHE A 63 12.69 -0.91 17.91
CA PHE A 63 12.00 -1.66 16.87
C PHE A 63 12.49 -1.35 15.46
N GLY A 64 13.02 -0.15 15.18
CA GLY A 64 13.53 0.23 13.86
C GLY A 64 14.57 -0.74 13.29
N PRO A 65 15.65 -1.07 14.04
CA PRO A 65 16.64 -2.04 13.61
C PRO A 65 16.09 -3.47 13.48
N PHE A 66 15.13 -3.85 14.34
CA PHE A 66 14.51 -5.18 14.30
C PHE A 66 13.58 -5.34 13.10
N MET A 67 12.77 -4.33 12.80
CA MET A 67 11.88 -4.29 11.63
C MET A 67 12.70 -4.28 10.33
N MET A 68 13.77 -3.47 10.26
CA MET A 68 14.66 -3.43 9.08
C MET A 68 15.52 -4.68 8.89
N LYS A 69 15.91 -5.37 9.97
CA LYS A 69 16.66 -6.64 9.88
C LYS A 69 15.77 -7.86 9.64
N SER A 70 14.45 -7.73 9.79
CA SER A 70 13.57 -8.87 9.57
C SER A 70 13.36 -9.06 8.06
N GLU A 71 13.86 -10.16 7.51
CA GLU A 71 13.52 -10.61 6.15
C GLU A 71 12.01 -10.66 5.92
N ARG A 72 11.23 -10.88 7.00
CA ARG A 72 9.76 -10.83 6.98
C ARG A 72 9.21 -9.48 6.55
N LEU A 73 9.81 -8.36 6.94
CA LEU A 73 9.31 -7.04 6.52
C LEU A 73 9.59 -6.81 5.04
N MET A 74 10.78 -7.18 4.57
CA MET A 74 11.10 -7.13 3.14
C MET A 74 10.16 -8.03 2.34
N LYS A 75 9.94 -9.29 2.77
CA LYS A 75 8.95 -10.18 2.16
C LYS A 75 7.54 -9.63 2.18
N MET A 76 7.07 -9.05 3.29
CA MET A 76 5.75 -8.40 3.32
C MET A 76 5.67 -7.22 2.35
N THR A 77 6.77 -6.50 2.17
CA THR A 77 6.84 -5.39 1.22
C THR A 77 6.84 -5.92 -0.21
N GLU A 78 7.61 -6.98 -0.50
CA GLU A 78 7.62 -7.69 -1.78
C GLU A 78 6.22 -8.27 -2.10
N ASP A 79 5.58 -8.97 -1.16
CA ASP A 79 4.21 -9.49 -1.33
C ASP A 79 3.21 -8.36 -1.61
N GLU A 80 3.34 -7.22 -0.91
CA GLU A 80 2.46 -6.07 -1.16
C GLU A 80 2.77 -5.39 -2.51
N TYR A 81 4.00 -5.44 -3.01
CA TYR A 81 4.43 -4.84 -4.29
C TYR A 81 4.24 -5.74 -5.51
N TYR A 82 4.35 -7.05 -5.36
CA TYR A 82 4.33 -8.03 -6.45
C TYR A 82 3.06 -8.87 -6.42
N GLU A 83 2.73 -9.51 -5.31
CA GLU A 83 1.58 -10.43 -5.25
C GLU A 83 0.24 -9.71 -5.15
N LYS A 84 0.16 -8.64 -4.37
CA LYS A 84 -1.06 -7.84 -4.20
C LYS A 84 -1.14 -6.66 -5.17
N CYS A 85 -0.20 -6.58 -6.12
CA CYS A 85 -0.31 -5.65 -7.21
C CYS A 85 -1.43 -6.13 -8.15
N PRO A 86 -2.49 -5.35 -8.38
CA PRO A 86 -3.54 -5.73 -9.34
C PRO A 86 -3.04 -5.73 -10.79
N ILE A 87 -1.77 -5.34 -11.00
CA ILE A 87 -1.12 -5.35 -12.30
C ILE A 87 0.03 -6.33 -12.17
N PRO A 88 0.00 -7.43 -12.93
CA PRO A 88 1.08 -8.40 -12.91
C PRO A 88 2.35 -7.72 -13.45
N MET A 89 3.23 -7.29 -12.55
CA MET A 89 4.59 -6.92 -12.91
C MET A 89 5.34 -8.23 -13.04
N LYS A 90 5.79 -8.58 -14.24
CA LYS A 90 6.74 -9.70 -14.39
C LYS A 90 7.95 -9.39 -13.50
N PRO A 91 8.36 -10.29 -12.58
CA PRO A 91 9.65 -10.14 -11.92
C PRO A 91 10.73 -10.12 -13.01
N LEU A 92 11.67 -9.18 -12.88
CA LEU A 92 12.85 -9.08 -13.74
C LEU A 92 13.75 -10.30 -13.58
#